data_AF-A0A7X8GZ43-F1
#
_entry.id   AF-A0A7X8GZ43-F1
#
_cell.length_a   1.000
_cell.length_b   1.000
_cell.length_c   1.000
_cell.angle_alpha   90.00
_cell.angle_beta   90.00
_cell.angle_gamma   90.00
#
_symmetry.space_group_name_H-M   'P 1'
#
loop_
_entity.id
_entity.type
_entity.pdbx_description
1 polymer ?
#
loop_
_entity_poly.entity_id
_entity_poly.type
_entity_poly.pdbx_seq_one_letter_code
_entity_poly.pdbx_strand_id
1 'polypeptide(L)' 'ILLDEHMIFPVSTLVEANEYHSEPIAYSLPTILGKEGIVKVLPLTLNNWEQVKLKESLNSIKANIDLAKNI' A
#
# COMPACT_ATOMS: atom_id res chain seq x y z
N ILE A 1 5.37 -13.49 -10.28
CA ILE A 1 6.84 -13.45 -10.05
C ILE A 1 7.54 -14.55 -10.85
N LEU A 2 7.47 -15.82 -10.46
CA LEU A 2 8.23 -16.90 -11.14
C LEU A 2 7.93 -17.05 -12.64
N LEU A 3 6.66 -16.84 -13.03
CA LEU A 3 6.21 -16.95 -14.42
C LEU A 3 6.30 -15.62 -15.19
N ASP A 4 6.76 -14.54 -14.56
CA ASP A 4 6.89 -13.20 -15.15
C ASP A 4 5.65 -12.71 -15.93
N GLU A 5 4.44 -13.04 -15.44
CA GLU A 5 3.19 -12.83 -16.20
C GLU A 5 2.71 -11.37 -16.27
N HIS A 6 3.35 -10.44 -15.55
CA HIS A 6 2.95 -9.02 -15.52
C HIS A 6 1.47 -8.81 -15.16
N MET A 7 0.98 -9.61 -14.21
CA MET A 7 -0.41 -9.61 -13.77
C MET A 7 -0.65 -8.58 -12.66
N ILE A 8 -1.88 -8.07 -12.58
CA ILE A 8 -2.29 -7.09 -11.57
C ILE A 8 -2.83 -7.82 -10.34
N PHE A 9 -2.22 -7.55 -9.18
CA PHE A 9 -2.68 -8.05 -7.90
C PHE A 9 -2.74 -6.92 -6.86
N PRO A 10 -3.73 -6.92 -5.96
CA PRO A 10 -3.69 -6.09 -4.77
C PRO A 10 -2.67 -6.67 -3.79
N VAL A 11 -1.54 -5.97 -3.59
CA VAL A 11 -0.47 -6.43 -2.69
C VAL A 11 -0.01 -5.33 -1.76
N SER A 12 0.48 -5.73 -0.58
CA SER A 12 1.10 -4.80 0.36
C SER A 12 2.35 -4.20 -0.26
N THR A 13 2.27 -2.91 -0.57
CA THR A 13 3.31 -2.14 -1.26
C THR A 13 3.74 -1.01 -0.36
N LEU A 14 5.06 -0.82 -0.24
CA LEU A 14 5.62 0.34 0.46
C LEU A 14 5.32 1.61 -0.34
N VAL A 15 4.63 2.55 0.30
CA VAL A 15 4.35 3.87 -0.26
C VAL A 15 5.09 4.88 0.58
N GLU A 16 5.86 5.74 -0.10
CA GLU A 16 6.55 6.88 0.53
C GLU A 16 5.53 7.91 1.05
N ALA A 17 5.98 8.80 1.95
CA ALA A 17 5.13 9.83 2.52
C ALA A 17 4.35 10.62 1.44
N ASN A 18 3.05 10.82 1.69
CA ASN A 18 2.10 11.45 0.77
C ASN A 18 1.01 12.23 1.55
N GLU A 19 -0.04 12.68 0.88
CA GLU A 19 -1.14 13.43 1.49
C GLU A 19 -1.96 12.64 2.54
N TYR A 20 -1.86 11.31 2.54
CA TYR A 20 -2.56 10.43 3.46
C TYR A 20 -1.72 10.07 4.70
N HIS A 21 -0.38 10.13 4.61
CA HIS A 21 0.53 9.77 5.69
C HIS A 21 1.91 10.46 5.60
N SER A 22 2.47 10.87 6.74
CA SER A 22 3.73 11.62 6.84
C SER A 22 5.01 10.78 6.82
N GLU A 23 4.89 9.45 6.87
CA GLU A 23 6.01 8.49 6.92
C GLU A 23 5.74 7.36 5.93
N PRO A 24 6.77 6.66 5.42
CA PRO A 24 6.57 5.51 4.55
C PRO A 24 5.76 4.41 5.26
N ILE A 25 4.73 3.88 4.60
CA ILE A 25 3.86 2.82 5.14
C ILE A 25 3.50 1.82 4.05
N ALA A 26 3.50 0.54 4.41
CA ALA A 26 3.12 -0.53 3.48
C ALA A 26 1.63 -0.85 3.62
N TYR A 27 0.89 -0.80 2.51
CA TYR A 27 -0.53 -1.15 2.45
C TYR A 27 -0.93 -1.66 1.07
N SER A 28 -2.13 -2.24 0.98
CA SER A 28 -2.59 -2.91 -0.24
C SER A 28 -2.92 -1.90 -1.36
N LEU A 29 -2.26 -2.04 -2.51
CA LEU A 29 -2.52 -1.29 -3.73
C LEU A 29 -2.51 -2.21 -4.96
N PRO A 30 -3.33 -1.93 -5.99
CA PRO A 30 -3.31 -2.67 -7.24
C PRO A 30 -1.97 -2.44 -7.95
N THR A 31 -1.23 -3.52 -8.12
CA THR A 31 0.17 -3.47 -8.52
C THR A 31 0.44 -4.53 -9.59
N ILE A 32 1.19 -4.15 -10.62
CA ILE A 32 1.70 -5.07 -11.63
C ILE A 32 2.89 -5.82 -11.04
N LEU A 33 2.82 -7.16 -11.03
CA LEU A 33 3.89 -8.03 -10.56
C LEU A 33 4.58 -8.74 -11.72
N GLY A 34 5.91 -8.62 -11.78
CA GLY A 34 6.80 -9.32 -12.70
C GLY A 34 7.83 -10.16 -11.94
N LYS A 35 8.85 -10.64 -12.64
CA LYS A 35 9.98 -11.37 -12.05
C LYS A 35 10.82 -10.53 -11.09
N GLU A 36 10.87 -9.21 -11.31
CA GLU A 36 11.55 -8.24 -10.44
C GLU A 36 10.71 -7.86 -9.20
N GLY A 37 9.60 -8.56 -8.95
CA GLY A 37 8.64 -8.20 -7.90
C GLY A 37 7.69 -7.11 -8.38
N ILE A 38 7.70 -5.95 -7.70
CA ILE A 38 6.83 -4.81 -8.04
C ILE A 38 7.36 -4.12 -9.28
N VAL A 39 6.61 -4.22 -10.38
CA VAL A 39 6.93 -3.53 -11.64
C VAL A 39 6.34 -2.12 -11.65
N LYS A 40 5.09 -1.98 -11.20
CA LYS A 40 4.38 -0.70 -11.20
C LYS A 40 3.19 -0.72 -10.25
N VAL A 41 3.07 0.30 -9.41
CA VAL A 41 1.84 0.59 -8.66
C VAL A 41 0.89 1.36 -9.58
N LEU A 42 -0.36 0.91 -9.67
CA LEU A 42 -1.35 1.57 -10.52
C LEU A 42 -1.93 2.80 -9.81
N PRO A 43 -2.01 3.96 -10.48
CA PRO A 43 -2.65 5.14 -9.91
C PRO A 43 -4.15 4.88 -9.70
N LEU A 44 -4.66 5.35 -8.57
CA LEU A 44 -6.07 5.25 -8.20
C LEU A 44 -6.62 6.63 -7.89
N THR A 45 -7.78 6.94 -8.47
CA THR A 45 -8.55 8.12 -8.08
C THR A 45 -9.57 7.68 -7.04
N LEU A 46 -9.42 8.17 -5.82
CA LEU A 46 -10.32 7.86 -4.71
C LEU A 46 -11.37 8.95 -4.56
N ASN A 47 -12.63 8.55 -4.38
CA ASN A 47 -13.68 9.46 -3.98
C ASN A 47 -13.55 9.82 -2.48
N ASN A 48 -14.33 10.82 -2.02
CA ASN A 48 -14.24 11.31 -0.64
C ASN A 48 -14.43 10.21 0.42
N TRP A 49 -15.38 9.30 0.19
CA TRP A 49 -15.64 8.21 1.13
C TRP A 49 -14.48 7.21 1.16
N GLU A 50 -13.93 6.85 0.01
CA GLU A 50 -12.76 5.96 -0.11
C GLU A 50 -11.52 6.56 0.54
N GLN A 51 -11.28 7.86 0.37
CA GLN A 51 -10.16 8.56 1.02
C GLN A 51 -10.28 8.50 2.56
N VAL A 52 -11.48 8.72 3.10
CA VAL A 52 -11.74 8.61 4.54
C VAL A 52 -11.46 7.19 5.02
N LYS A 53 -11.94 6.18 4.29
CA LYS A 53 -11.72 4.76 4.64
C LYS A 53 -10.28 4.32 4.51
N LEU A 54 -9.55 4.81 3.51
CA LEU A 54 -8.13 4.57 3.39
C LEU A 54 -7.39 5.16 4.59
N LYS A 55 -7.70 6.40 4.98
CA LYS A 55 -7.09 7.04 6.16
C LYS A 55 -7.36 6.25 7.45
N GLU A 56 -8.58 5.77 7.66
CA GLU A 56 -8.92 4.89 8.80
C GLU A 56 -8.07 3.60 8.78
N SER A 57 -7.92 2.97 7.62
CA SER A 57 -7.10 1.76 7.45
C SER A 57 -5.62 2.03 7.77
N LEU A 58 -5.05 3.11 7.23
CA LEU A 58 -3.66 3.50 7.47
C LEU A 58 -3.38 3.79 8.95
N ASN A 59 -4.31 4.46 9.64
CA ASN A 59 -4.20 4.70 11.08
C ASN A 59 -4.14 3.38 11.87
N SER A 60 -4.97 2.40 11.50
CA SER A 60 -4.96 1.07 12.12
C SER A 60 -3.63 0.34 11.91
N ILE A 61 -3.08 0.39 10.70
CA ILE A 61 -1.77 -0.20 10.38
C ILE A 61 -0.66 0.49 11.20
N LYS A 62 -0.65 1.83 11.25
CA LYS A 62 0.33 2.59 12.03
C LYS A 62 0.29 2.24 13.52
N ALA A 63 -0.90 2.15 14.10
CA ALA A 63 -1.07 1.77 15.51
C ALA A 63 -0.46 0.39 15.81
N ASN A 64 -0.61 -0.58 14.90
CA ASN A 64 -0.01 -1.91 15.06
C ASN A 64 1.51 -1.89 14.89
N ILE A 65 2.04 -1.10 13.95
CA ILE A 65 3.48 -0.90 13.79
C ILE A 65 4.07 -0.29 15.06
N ASP A 66 3.43 0.73 15.62
CA ASP A 66 3.91 1.41 16.82
C ASP A 66 3.82 0.50 18.05
N LEU A 67 2.78 -0.33 18.16
CA LEU A 67 2.70 -1.38 19.18
C LEU A 67 3.88 -2.36 19.05
N ALA A 68 4.19 -2.80 17.83
CA ALA A 68 5.27 -3.75 17.57
C ALA A 68 6.68 -3.18 17.82
N LYS A 69 6.86 -1.86 17.80
CA LYS A 69 8.14 -1.20 18.15
C LYS A 69 8.39 -1.12 19.66
N ASN A 70 7.34 -1.24 20.47
CA ASN A 70 7.39 -1.06 21.93
C ASN A 70 7.43 -2.40 22.71
N ILE A 71 7.50 -3.52 21.99
CA ILE A 71 7.73 -4.88 22.52
C ILE A 71 9.18 -5.29 22.30
#